data_AF-A0A515DBB4-F1
#
_entry.id   AF-A0A515DBB4-F1
#
_cell.length_a   1.000
_cell.length_b   1.000
_cell.length_c   1.000
_cell.angle_alpha   90.00
_cell.angle_beta   90.00
_cell.angle_gamma   90.00
#
_symmetry.space_group_name_H-M   'P 1'
#
loop_
_entity.id
_entity.type
_entity.pdbx_description
1 polymer ?
#
loop_
_entity_poly.entity_id
_entity_poly.type
_entity_poly.pdbx_seq_one_letter_code
_entity_poly.pdbx_strand_id
1 'polypeptide(L)'
;MFNARIEVANELAKCVTSIDGIVLDEFLKAPTFRNADYWFKSENVVAELKQLEADWFSQDTFQTKLSTLYAGWIKQGTVPRPSSYPVQIELQNLPVYCAREVLDPLKRKLEVTTVKEANKQIRETKKNLNIPSAKGLLILVNEGNRALRPEVMGHLLRRILKAAHSNIHSVIYFSANELVSIPSVSMPSYFWIDWVFQSREPVARELLTKLQDAWMRHYSTLIPDPLYVLDGKSSTDLMRKINFAQQT
;
A
#
# COMPACT_ATOMS: atom_id res chain seq x y z
N MET A 1 4.73 2.44 -26.70
CA MET A 1 6.03 3.04 -26.36
C MET A 1 6.42 2.52 -24.99
N PHE A 2 7.63 1.98 -24.84
CA PHE A 2 8.14 1.48 -23.56
C PHE A 2 8.38 2.69 -22.64
N ASN A 3 7.48 2.94 -21.68
CA ASN A 3 7.85 3.72 -20.50
C ASN A 3 8.84 2.86 -19.72
N ALA A 4 10.06 3.34 -19.53
CA ALA A 4 11.00 2.71 -18.63
C ALA A 4 10.34 2.60 -17.25
N ARG A 5 10.37 1.40 -16.65
CA ARG A 5 9.83 1.18 -15.31
C ARG A 5 10.57 2.10 -14.33
N ILE A 6 9.82 2.82 -13.50
CA ILE A 6 10.40 3.74 -12.53
C ILE A 6 10.93 2.92 -11.36
N GLU A 7 12.22 3.09 -11.05
CA GLU A 7 12.89 2.51 -9.90
C GLU A 7 12.49 3.27 -8.63
N VAL A 8 11.35 2.90 -8.05
CA VAL A 8 10.68 3.71 -7.01
C VAL A 8 11.57 3.97 -5.80
N ALA A 9 12.36 2.99 -5.34
CA ALA A 9 13.26 3.17 -4.21
C ALA A 9 14.28 4.30 -4.46
N ASN A 10 14.88 4.34 -5.65
CA ASN A 10 15.87 5.34 -6.03
C ASN A 10 15.24 6.73 -6.20
N GLU A 11 14.09 6.80 -6.86
CA GLU A 11 13.42 8.08 -7.12
C GLU A 11 12.79 8.67 -5.86
N LEU A 12 12.27 7.81 -4.97
CA LEU A 12 11.73 8.24 -3.68
C LEU A 12 12.85 8.73 -2.76
N ALA A 13 14.03 8.09 -2.77
CA ALA A 13 15.18 8.54 -2.00
C ALA A 13 15.58 9.99 -2.36
N LYS A 14 15.58 10.35 -3.65
CA LYS A 14 15.81 11.75 -4.09
C LYS A 14 14.76 12.72 -3.51
N CYS A 15 13.50 12.31 -3.49
CA CYS A 15 12.42 13.10 -2.91
C CYS A 15 12.60 13.29 -1.40
N VAL A 16 12.95 12.21 -0.68
CA VAL A 16 13.23 12.23 0.76
C VAL A 16 14.36 13.22 1.06
N THR A 17 15.47 13.16 0.34
CA THR A 17 16.60 14.09 0.52
C THR A 17 16.22 15.54 0.19
N SER A 18 15.35 15.76 -0.81
CA SER A 18 14.89 17.11 -1.18
C SER A 18 14.05 17.82 -0.10
N ILE A 19 13.54 17.07 0.88
CA ILE A 19 12.77 17.59 2.02
C ILE A 19 13.49 17.39 3.35
N ASP A 20 14.83 17.41 3.33
CA ASP A 20 15.72 17.28 4.49
C ASP A 20 15.64 15.91 5.21
N GLY A 21 15.05 14.90 4.56
CA GLY A 21 15.06 13.52 5.01
C GLY A 21 16.41 12.83 4.75
N ILE A 22 16.71 11.82 5.56
CA ILE A 22 17.96 11.06 5.50
C ILE A 22 17.69 9.66 4.95
N VAL A 23 18.45 9.24 3.94
CA VAL A 23 18.52 7.84 3.49
C VAL A 23 19.46 7.09 4.44
N LEU A 24 18.91 6.13 5.18
CA LEU A 24 19.61 5.52 6.31
C LEU A 24 20.77 4.61 5.90
N ASP A 25 20.66 3.94 4.75
CA ASP A 25 21.75 3.09 4.24
C ASP A 25 23.00 3.90 3.90
N GLU A 26 22.83 5.11 3.37
CA GLU A 26 23.91 6.05 3.08
C GLU A 26 24.49 6.65 4.37
N PHE A 27 23.62 6.93 5.35
CA PHE A 27 24.00 7.57 6.62
C PHE A 27 24.73 6.62 7.58
N LEU A 28 24.23 5.39 7.75
CA LEU A 28 24.73 4.43 8.74
C LEU A 28 26.00 3.68 8.32
N LYS A 29 26.34 3.69 7.01
CA LYS A 29 27.54 3.06 6.44
C LYS A 29 27.77 1.62 6.94
N ALA A 30 27.01 0.68 6.39
CA ALA A 30 27.04 -0.76 6.72
C ALA A 30 26.54 -1.10 8.14
N PRO A 31 25.24 -0.89 8.43
CA PRO A 31 24.66 -1.23 9.72
C PRO A 31 24.70 -2.75 9.99
N THR A 32 24.96 -3.13 11.24
CA THR A 32 24.97 -4.54 11.69
C THR A 32 23.57 -5.09 12.00
N PHE A 33 22.53 -4.28 11.78
CA PHE A 33 21.14 -4.62 12.01
C PHE A 33 20.31 -4.22 10.78
N ARG A 34 19.10 -4.78 10.64
CA ARG A 34 18.17 -4.37 9.59
C ARG A 34 17.50 -3.06 9.98
N ASN A 35 17.99 -1.96 9.41
CA ASN A 35 17.39 -0.65 9.54
C ASN A 35 16.19 -0.48 8.61
N ALA A 36 15.47 0.61 8.85
CA ALA A 36 14.50 1.18 7.93
C ALA A 36 15.19 2.08 6.92
N ASP A 37 14.47 2.46 5.86
CA ASP A 37 15.06 3.15 4.71
C ASP A 37 15.31 4.64 4.97
N TYR A 38 14.42 5.30 5.73
CA TYR A 38 14.46 6.76 5.87
C TYR A 38 14.30 7.26 7.31
N TRP A 39 14.89 8.43 7.58
CA TRP A 39 14.72 9.16 8.83
C TRP A 39 14.49 10.66 8.58
N PHE A 40 13.35 11.16 9.04
CA PHE A 40 13.01 12.58 9.07
C PHE A 40 13.29 13.11 10.47
N LYS A 41 14.49 13.67 10.67
CA LYS A 41 15.01 14.03 11.99
C LYS A 41 14.21 15.15 12.65
N SER A 42 13.85 16.20 11.90
CA SER A 42 13.07 17.34 12.39
C SER A 42 11.69 16.94 12.89
N GLU A 43 11.04 16.02 12.19
CA GLU A 43 9.69 15.53 12.51
C GLU A 43 9.70 14.33 13.46
N ASN A 44 10.89 13.82 13.81
CA ASN A 44 11.08 12.62 14.63
C ASN A 44 10.32 11.40 14.07
N VAL A 45 10.51 11.11 12.78
CA VAL A 45 9.82 10.01 12.06
C VAL A 45 10.83 9.08 11.39
N VAL A 46 10.71 7.78 11.61
CA VAL A 46 11.43 6.73 10.89
C VAL A 46 10.48 6.10 9.88
N ALA A 47 10.89 5.95 8.62
CA ALA A 47 10.05 5.40 7.57
C ALA A 47 10.66 4.18 6.90
N GLU A 48 9.82 3.19 6.60
CA GLU A 48 10.17 1.99 5.85
C GLU A 48 9.39 1.96 4.53
N LEU A 49 10.07 1.68 3.43
CA LEU A 49 9.52 1.42 2.11
C LEU A 49 9.30 -0.09 1.90
N LYS A 50 8.12 -0.47 1.40
CA LYS A 50 7.87 -1.81 0.87
C LYS A 50 7.18 -1.75 -0.49
N GLN A 51 7.76 -2.46 -1.44
CA GLN A 51 7.23 -2.62 -2.80
C GLN A 51 6.38 -3.89 -2.89
N LEU A 52 5.17 -3.75 -3.43
CA LEU A 52 4.20 -4.84 -3.59
C LEU A 52 4.16 -5.24 -5.07
N GLU A 53 5.10 -6.09 -5.48
CA GLU A 53 5.38 -6.41 -6.89
C GLU A 53 4.51 -7.53 -7.48
N ALA A 54 4.03 -8.47 -6.65
CA ALA A 54 3.33 -9.65 -7.15
C ALA A 54 1.81 -9.48 -7.09
N ASP A 55 1.09 -9.78 -8.18
CA ASP A 55 -0.36 -10.02 -8.10
C ASP A 55 -0.61 -11.34 -7.35
N TRP A 56 -1.04 -11.21 -6.10
CA TRP A 56 -1.29 -12.38 -5.25
C TRP A 56 -2.46 -13.24 -5.74
N PHE A 57 -3.38 -12.69 -6.55
CA PHE A 57 -4.44 -13.47 -7.20
C PHE A 57 -3.95 -14.21 -8.44
N SER A 58 -2.91 -13.74 -9.14
CA SER A 58 -2.40 -14.39 -10.35
C SER A 58 -1.68 -15.71 -10.08
N GLN A 59 -1.43 -16.04 -8.81
CA GLN A 59 -0.85 -17.32 -8.42
C GLN A 59 -1.90 -18.42 -8.56
N ASP A 60 -1.64 -19.45 -9.38
CA ASP A 60 -2.55 -20.57 -9.66
C ASP A 60 -3.16 -21.20 -8.40
N THR A 61 -2.37 -21.24 -7.33
CA THR A 61 -2.79 -21.77 -6.02
C THR A 61 -3.89 -20.93 -5.37
N PHE A 62 -3.87 -19.60 -5.55
CA PHE A 62 -4.88 -18.70 -5.03
C PHE A 62 -6.19 -18.80 -5.83
N GLN A 63 -6.12 -18.80 -7.17
CA GLN A 63 -7.31 -18.98 -8.03
C GLN A 63 -8.02 -20.30 -7.76
N THR A 64 -7.25 -21.38 -7.62
CA THR A 64 -7.78 -22.70 -7.30
C THR A 64 -8.49 -22.71 -5.95
N LYS A 65 -7.88 -22.07 -4.94
CA LYS A 65 -8.46 -21.96 -3.60
C LYS A 65 -9.75 -21.12 -3.61
N LEU A 66 -9.76 -19.99 -4.32
CA LEU A 66 -10.94 -19.15 -4.45
C LEU A 66 -12.08 -19.88 -5.18
N SER A 67 -11.76 -20.61 -6.26
CA SER A 67 -12.72 -21.41 -7.00
C SER A 67 -13.34 -22.51 -6.15
N THR A 68 -12.53 -23.14 -5.29
CA THR A 68 -12.98 -24.17 -4.35
C THR A 68 -13.90 -23.59 -3.27
N LEU A 69 -13.54 -22.44 -2.69
CA LEU A 69 -14.41 -21.72 -1.74
C LEU A 69 -15.75 -21.37 -2.38
N TYR A 70 -15.72 -20.78 -3.58
CA TYR A 70 -16.92 -20.37 -4.29
C TYR A 70 -17.84 -21.55 -4.64
N ALA A 71 -17.27 -22.66 -5.12
CA ALA A 71 -18.02 -23.90 -5.35
C ALA A 71 -18.64 -24.46 -4.06
N GLY A 72 -17.92 -24.37 -2.94
CA GLY A 72 -18.42 -24.72 -1.61
C GLY A 72 -19.63 -23.89 -1.20
N TRP A 73 -19.57 -22.57 -1.38
CA TRP A 73 -20.69 -21.67 -1.04
C TRP A 73 -21.93 -21.91 -1.90
N ILE A 74 -21.76 -22.24 -3.20
CA ILE A 74 -22.87 -22.65 -4.07
C ILE A 74 -23.51 -23.93 -3.55
N LYS A 75 -22.70 -24.95 -3.23
CA LYS A 75 -23.19 -26.24 -2.71
C LYS A 75 -23.96 -26.07 -1.40
N GLN A 76 -23.53 -25.14 -0.56
CA GLN A 76 -24.17 -24.80 0.72
C GLN A 76 -25.38 -23.86 0.55
N GLY A 77 -25.70 -23.40 -0.66
CA GLY A 77 -26.80 -22.48 -0.93
C GLY A 77 -26.59 -21.07 -0.39
N THR A 78 -25.35 -20.70 -0.02
CA THR A 78 -25.08 -19.36 0.53
C THR A 78 -24.85 -18.30 -0.54
N VAL A 79 -24.34 -18.72 -1.69
CA VAL A 79 -24.22 -17.86 -2.88
C VAL A 79 -25.03 -18.52 -3.99
N PRO A 80 -25.86 -17.76 -4.74
CA PRO A 80 -26.62 -18.33 -5.85
C PRO A 80 -25.68 -18.88 -6.91
N ARG A 81 -26.14 -19.91 -7.63
CA ARG A 81 -25.41 -20.43 -8.78
C ARG A 81 -25.32 -19.33 -9.86
N PRO A 82 -24.14 -19.02 -10.39
CA PRO A 82 -23.98 -18.00 -11.42
C PRO A 82 -24.72 -18.39 -12.69
N SER A 83 -25.28 -17.38 -13.37
CA SER A 83 -25.98 -17.54 -14.65
C SER A 83 -25.04 -17.58 -15.86
N SER A 84 -23.77 -17.18 -15.70
CA SER A 84 -22.75 -17.14 -16.75
C SER A 84 -21.34 -17.32 -16.20
N TYR A 85 -20.39 -17.70 -17.07
CA TYR A 85 -18.97 -17.85 -16.76
C TYR A 85 -18.12 -17.03 -17.73
N PRO A 86 -16.96 -16.49 -17.30
CA PRO A 86 -16.40 -16.55 -15.94
C PRO A 86 -17.14 -15.67 -14.93
N VAL A 87 -17.14 -16.09 -13.67
CA VAL A 87 -17.77 -15.31 -12.59
C VAL A 87 -16.81 -14.23 -12.12
N GLN A 88 -17.23 -12.96 -12.20
CA GLN A 88 -16.56 -11.89 -11.49
C GLN A 88 -17.07 -11.82 -10.06
N ILE A 89 -16.20 -12.13 -9.10
CA ILE A 89 -16.54 -12.06 -7.68
C ILE A 89 -16.34 -10.63 -7.18
N GLU A 90 -17.44 -9.95 -6.91
CA GLU A 90 -17.42 -8.68 -6.18
C GLU A 90 -17.56 -8.93 -4.68
N LEU A 91 -16.51 -8.64 -3.91
CA LEU A 91 -16.48 -8.86 -2.45
C LEU A 91 -17.66 -8.20 -1.71
N GLN A 92 -18.17 -7.08 -2.22
CA GLN A 92 -19.29 -6.33 -1.66
C GLN A 92 -20.65 -7.04 -1.79
N ASN A 93 -20.78 -7.94 -2.78
CA ASN A 93 -22.01 -8.69 -3.04
C ASN A 93 -22.00 -10.06 -2.34
N LEU A 94 -20.88 -10.42 -1.70
CA LEU A 94 -20.77 -11.67 -0.95
C LEU A 94 -21.34 -11.51 0.47
N PRO A 95 -21.95 -12.58 1.03
CA PRO A 95 -22.19 -12.67 2.46
C PRO A 95 -20.90 -12.39 3.25
N VAL A 96 -21.03 -11.72 4.40
CA VAL A 96 -19.88 -11.23 5.19
C VAL A 96 -18.86 -12.31 5.50
N TYR A 97 -19.32 -13.53 5.83
CA TYR A 97 -18.40 -14.63 6.14
C TYR A 97 -17.63 -15.10 4.90
N CYS A 98 -18.27 -15.19 3.73
CA CYS A 98 -17.60 -15.53 2.47
C CYS A 98 -16.53 -14.48 2.12
N ALA A 99 -16.87 -13.19 2.25
CA ALA A 99 -15.91 -12.10 2.03
C ALA A 99 -14.69 -12.22 2.96
N ARG A 100 -14.88 -12.62 4.23
CA ARG A 100 -13.77 -12.87 5.17
C ARG A 100 -12.87 -14.02 4.73
N GLU A 101 -13.44 -15.12 4.25
CA GLU A 101 -12.66 -16.26 3.76
C GLU A 101 -11.77 -15.91 2.57
N VAL A 102 -12.19 -14.96 1.72
CA VAL A 102 -11.33 -14.41 0.64
C VAL A 102 -10.24 -13.50 1.19
N LEU A 103 -10.60 -12.62 2.14
CA LEU A 103 -9.70 -11.59 2.65
C LEU A 103 -8.64 -12.11 3.63
N ASP A 104 -8.92 -13.18 4.38
CA ASP A 104 -8.04 -13.68 5.44
C ASP A 104 -6.68 -14.20 4.92
N PRO A 105 -6.61 -14.95 3.81
CA PRO A 105 -5.33 -15.29 3.18
C PRO A 105 -4.51 -14.04 2.78
N LEU A 106 -5.16 -13.03 2.19
CA LEU A 106 -4.51 -11.77 1.81
C LEU A 106 -4.01 -11.02 3.04
N LYS A 107 -4.83 -10.93 4.09
CA LYS A 107 -4.46 -10.36 5.40
C LYS A 107 -3.18 -11.02 5.92
N ARG A 108 -3.18 -12.36 6.01
CA ARG A 108 -2.06 -13.12 6.56
C ARG A 108 -0.78 -12.90 5.76
N LYS A 109 -0.87 -12.90 4.43
CA LYS A 109 0.29 -12.67 3.55
C LYS A 109 0.84 -11.25 3.73
N LEU A 110 -0.01 -10.23 3.70
CA LEU A 110 0.37 -8.82 3.93
C LEU A 110 1.00 -8.62 5.31
N GLU A 111 0.41 -9.22 6.34
CA GLU A 111 0.89 -9.12 7.71
C GLU A 111 2.30 -9.72 7.86
N VAL A 112 2.50 -10.95 7.39
CA VAL A 112 3.76 -11.69 7.58
C VAL A 112 4.89 -11.13 6.71
N THR A 113 4.61 -10.84 5.45
CA THR A 113 5.66 -10.50 4.47
C THR A 113 6.00 -9.02 4.43
N THR A 114 5.07 -8.15 4.83
CA THR A 114 5.21 -6.71 4.68
C THR A 114 5.17 -6.01 6.03
N VAL A 115 4.03 -6.07 6.72
CA VAL A 115 3.77 -5.21 7.90
C VAL A 115 4.63 -5.59 9.09
N LYS A 116 4.80 -6.89 9.36
CA LYS A 116 5.61 -7.38 10.48
C LYS A 116 7.09 -7.03 10.30
N GLU A 117 7.62 -7.20 9.10
CA GLU A 117 9.01 -6.88 8.78
C GLU A 117 9.27 -5.38 8.88
N ALA A 118 8.40 -4.55 8.29
CA ALA A 118 8.51 -3.10 8.41
C ALA A 118 8.45 -2.62 9.87
N ASN A 119 7.51 -3.14 10.65
CA ASN A 119 7.42 -2.81 12.08
C ASN A 119 8.68 -3.21 12.85
N LYS A 120 9.32 -4.33 12.47
CA LYS A 120 10.59 -4.77 13.07
C LYS A 120 11.73 -3.84 12.69
N GLN A 121 11.88 -3.49 11.41
CA GLN A 121 12.94 -2.58 10.93
C GLN A 121 12.83 -1.19 11.55
N ILE A 122 11.62 -0.61 11.60
CA ILE A 122 11.36 0.66 12.29
C ILE A 122 11.77 0.55 13.77
N ARG A 123 11.37 -0.53 14.46
CA ARG A 123 11.71 -0.73 15.87
C ARG A 123 13.22 -0.82 16.10
N GLU A 124 13.93 -1.64 15.32
CA GLU A 124 15.38 -1.80 15.46
C GLU A 124 16.10 -0.48 15.14
N THR A 125 15.65 0.25 14.12
CA THR A 125 16.20 1.57 13.78
C THR A 125 16.05 2.56 14.93
N LYS A 126 14.85 2.68 15.49
CA LYS A 126 14.59 3.56 16.63
C LYS A 126 15.47 3.24 17.83
N LYS A 127 15.67 1.95 18.10
CA LYS A 127 16.52 1.46 19.18
C LYS A 127 17.98 1.83 18.94
N ASN A 128 18.52 1.56 17.76
CA ASN A 128 19.93 1.78 17.45
C ASN A 128 20.29 3.26 17.27
N LEU A 129 19.34 4.10 16.84
CA LEU A 129 19.50 5.56 16.78
C LEU A 129 19.16 6.27 18.10
N ASN A 130 18.78 5.52 19.15
CA ASN A 130 18.37 6.05 20.45
C ASN A 130 17.25 7.12 20.38
N ILE A 131 16.25 6.87 19.52
CA ILE A 131 15.06 7.73 19.31
C ILE A 131 13.75 6.96 19.58
N PRO A 132 13.54 6.44 20.80
CA PRO A 132 12.38 5.59 21.11
C PRO A 132 11.03 6.29 20.93
N SER A 133 11.00 7.62 21.03
CA SER A 133 9.80 8.44 20.81
C SER A 133 9.46 8.67 19.34
N ALA A 134 10.34 8.33 18.40
CA ALA A 134 10.10 8.56 16.99
C ALA A 134 8.85 7.80 16.50
N LYS A 135 8.01 8.46 15.71
CA LYS A 135 6.88 7.81 15.05
C LYS A 135 7.39 6.97 13.89
N GLY A 136 6.65 5.92 13.54
CA GLY A 136 6.95 5.08 12.39
C GLY A 136 5.98 5.30 11.25
N LEU A 137 6.51 5.43 10.05
CA LEU A 137 5.78 5.56 8.81
C LEU A 137 6.04 4.32 7.94
N LEU A 138 4.99 3.65 7.49
CA LEU A 138 5.12 2.59 6.49
C LEU A 138 4.71 3.15 5.12
N ILE A 139 5.62 3.11 4.16
CA ILE A 139 5.38 3.53 2.78
C ILE A 139 5.20 2.27 1.94
N LEU A 140 4.01 2.09 1.39
CA LEU A 140 3.65 0.96 0.54
C LEU A 140 3.49 1.43 -0.91
N VAL A 141 4.21 0.79 -1.80
CA VAL A 141 4.08 1.01 -3.25
C VAL A 141 3.37 -0.17 -3.86
N ASN A 142 2.28 0.06 -4.58
CA ASN A 142 1.70 -0.96 -5.45
C ASN A 142 2.45 -0.97 -6.79
N GLU A 143 3.11 -2.09 -7.08
CA GLU A 143 3.87 -2.32 -8.30
C GLU A 143 3.38 -3.56 -9.07
N GLY A 144 2.06 -3.73 -9.13
CA GLY A 144 1.41 -4.78 -9.93
C GLY A 144 0.43 -5.64 -9.15
N ASN A 145 0.24 -5.38 -7.85
CA ASN A 145 -0.66 -6.16 -7.02
C ASN A 145 -2.13 -5.72 -7.16
N ARG A 146 -2.81 -6.26 -8.19
CA ARG A 146 -4.23 -5.96 -8.48
C ARG A 146 -5.19 -6.45 -7.39
N ALA A 147 -4.77 -7.42 -6.57
CA ALA A 147 -5.51 -7.89 -5.39
C ALA A 147 -5.80 -6.78 -4.39
N LEU A 148 -4.82 -5.90 -4.23
CA LEU A 148 -4.75 -4.93 -3.15
C LEU A 148 -5.25 -3.57 -3.63
N ARG A 149 -6.45 -3.52 -4.21
CA ARG A 149 -7.10 -2.23 -4.48
C ARG A 149 -7.15 -1.37 -3.20
N PRO A 150 -7.10 -0.03 -3.29
CA PRO A 150 -7.06 0.84 -2.13
C PRO A 150 -8.06 0.51 -1.02
N GLU A 151 -9.33 0.24 -1.35
CA GLU A 151 -10.34 -0.15 -0.35
C GLU A 151 -9.95 -1.45 0.39
N VAL A 152 -9.54 -2.47 -0.36
CA VAL A 152 -9.11 -3.76 0.19
C VAL A 152 -7.90 -3.55 1.10
N MET A 153 -6.89 -2.81 0.62
CA MET A 153 -5.69 -2.49 1.41
C MET A 153 -6.06 -1.78 2.72
N GLY A 154 -6.90 -0.74 2.65
CA GLY A 154 -7.37 -0.02 3.83
C GLY A 154 -8.08 -0.92 4.84
N HIS A 155 -8.95 -1.82 4.37
CA HIS A 155 -9.63 -2.79 5.22
C HIS A 155 -8.63 -3.75 5.91
N LEU A 156 -7.67 -4.29 5.15
CA LEU A 156 -6.65 -5.20 5.66
C LEU A 156 -5.74 -4.51 6.70
N LEU A 157 -5.22 -3.31 6.39
CA LEU A 157 -4.36 -2.54 7.29
C LEU A 157 -5.06 -2.22 8.62
N ARG A 158 -6.34 -1.83 8.59
CA ARG A 158 -7.14 -1.62 9.81
C ARG A 158 -7.20 -2.86 10.69
N ARG A 159 -7.34 -4.05 10.09
CA ARG A 159 -7.37 -5.33 10.82
C ARG A 159 -5.99 -5.72 11.35
N ILE A 160 -4.92 -5.47 10.60
CA ILE A 160 -3.54 -5.86 10.95
C ILE A 160 -2.95 -4.95 12.03
N LEU A 161 -3.13 -3.63 11.90
CA LEU A 161 -2.49 -2.65 12.77
C LEU A 161 -3.18 -2.51 14.14
N LYS A 162 -4.45 -2.94 14.24
CA LYS A 162 -5.18 -3.05 15.53
C LYS A 162 -4.54 -4.07 16.49
N ALA A 163 -3.78 -5.04 16.00
CA ALA A 163 -3.45 -6.27 16.75
C ALA A 163 -2.05 -6.34 17.38
N ALA A 164 -0.97 -5.83 16.74
CA ALA A 164 0.40 -6.09 17.25
C ALA A 164 1.52 -5.13 16.77
N HIS A 165 1.25 -4.20 15.87
CA HIS A 165 2.29 -3.48 15.13
C HIS A 165 2.47 -2.05 15.64
N SER A 166 2.88 -1.89 16.91
CA SER A 166 2.90 -0.61 17.64
C SER A 166 3.85 0.44 17.10
N ASN A 167 4.86 0.08 16.32
CA ASN A 167 5.83 1.04 15.79
C ASN A 167 5.31 1.76 14.54
N ILE A 168 4.26 1.26 13.89
CA ILE A 168 3.65 1.92 12.72
C ILE A 168 2.51 2.84 13.20
N HIS A 169 2.62 4.12 12.87
CA HIS A 169 1.71 5.19 13.28
C HIS A 169 0.88 5.72 12.09
N SER A 170 1.46 5.69 10.89
CA SER A 170 0.78 6.07 9.66
C SER A 170 1.27 5.21 8.51
N VAL A 171 0.45 5.09 7.47
CA VAL A 171 0.77 4.36 6.24
C VAL A 171 0.55 5.29 5.05
N ILE A 172 1.51 5.36 4.14
CA ILE A 172 1.30 5.89 2.79
C ILE A 172 1.08 4.69 1.86
N TYR A 173 0.08 4.75 1.00
CA TYR A 173 -0.14 3.75 -0.04
C TYR A 173 -0.33 4.42 -1.40
N PHE A 174 0.54 4.10 -2.36
CA PHE A 174 0.51 4.74 -3.67
C PHE A 174 0.91 3.79 -4.80
N SER A 175 0.67 4.22 -6.05
CA SER A 175 1.12 3.53 -7.27
C SER A 175 2.11 4.40 -8.04
N ALA A 176 3.16 3.80 -8.58
CA ALA A 176 4.15 4.50 -9.40
C ALA A 176 4.29 3.91 -10.82
N ASN A 177 4.05 2.62 -10.98
CA ASN A 177 4.18 1.93 -12.28
C ASN A 177 2.84 1.38 -12.79
N GLU A 178 1.81 1.38 -11.93
CA GLU A 178 0.48 0.87 -12.26
C GLU A 178 -0.52 2.01 -12.37
N LEU A 179 -1.11 2.14 -13.56
CA LEU A 179 -2.18 3.11 -13.80
C LEU A 179 -3.49 2.63 -13.19
N VAL A 180 -4.27 3.60 -12.70
CA VAL A 180 -5.62 3.42 -12.23
C VAL A 180 -6.60 4.24 -13.06
N SER A 181 -7.81 3.72 -13.18
CA SER A 181 -8.98 4.36 -13.76
C SER A 181 -9.98 4.67 -12.66
N ILE A 182 -10.71 5.76 -12.86
CA ILE A 182 -11.76 6.21 -11.96
C ILE A 182 -12.91 6.68 -12.84
N PRO A 183 -14.15 6.26 -12.59
CA PRO A 183 -15.28 6.64 -13.42
C PRO A 183 -15.46 8.16 -13.66
N SER A 184 -15.00 9.00 -12.72
CA SER A 184 -15.11 10.46 -12.80
C SER A 184 -13.89 11.15 -13.41
N VAL A 185 -12.84 10.41 -13.79
CA VAL A 185 -11.61 10.95 -14.38
C VAL A 185 -11.39 10.27 -15.71
N SER A 186 -11.36 11.06 -16.79
CA SER A 186 -11.26 10.56 -18.17
C SER A 186 -9.89 10.00 -18.52
N MET A 187 -8.87 10.30 -17.73
CA MET A 187 -7.49 9.89 -17.98
C MET A 187 -7.04 8.84 -16.96
N PRO A 188 -6.23 7.85 -17.36
CA PRO A 188 -5.51 7.00 -16.43
C PRO A 188 -4.65 7.86 -15.50
N SER A 189 -4.71 7.56 -14.21
CA SER A 189 -4.00 8.30 -13.16
C SER A 189 -3.15 7.36 -12.30
N TYR A 190 -2.36 7.93 -11.42
CA TYR A 190 -1.77 7.25 -10.27
C TYR A 190 -2.53 7.65 -9.01
N PHE A 191 -2.49 6.84 -7.96
CA PHE A 191 -3.06 7.21 -6.67
C PHE A 191 -1.97 7.41 -5.61
N TRP A 192 -2.26 8.27 -4.64
CA TRP A 192 -1.51 8.45 -3.40
C TRP A 192 -2.51 8.57 -2.26
N ILE A 193 -2.40 7.75 -1.22
CA ILE A 193 -3.34 7.72 -0.11
C ILE A 193 -2.60 7.67 1.22
N ASP A 194 -2.90 8.65 2.07
CA ASP A 194 -2.43 8.70 3.44
C ASP A 194 -3.46 8.02 4.36
N TRP A 195 -3.04 6.95 5.03
CA TRP A 195 -3.81 6.29 6.07
C TRP A 195 -3.30 6.66 7.46
N VAL A 196 -4.17 7.36 8.19
CA VAL A 196 -4.01 7.64 9.62
C VAL A 196 -4.95 6.75 10.43
N PHE A 197 -4.46 6.23 11.55
CA PHE A 197 -5.22 5.33 12.42
C PHE A 197 -5.64 6.08 13.68
N GLN A 198 -6.95 6.20 13.92
CA GLN A 198 -7.50 6.91 15.09
C GLN A 198 -7.01 6.34 16.43
N SER A 199 -6.58 5.10 16.47
CA SER A 199 -6.10 4.43 17.68
C SER A 199 -4.73 4.92 18.17
N ARG A 200 -4.03 5.77 17.42
CA ARG A 200 -2.68 6.25 17.74
C ARG A 200 -2.48 7.66 17.25
N GLU A 201 -1.52 8.37 17.85
CA GLU A 201 -1.10 9.67 17.34
C GLU A 201 -0.43 9.49 15.96
N PRO A 202 -0.98 10.07 14.88
CA PRO A 202 -0.45 9.87 13.54
C PRO A 202 0.85 10.67 13.32
N VAL A 203 1.57 10.33 12.26
CA VAL A 203 2.61 11.20 11.69
C VAL A 203 1.99 12.54 11.33
N ALA A 204 2.74 13.62 11.57
CA ALA A 204 2.29 14.99 11.31
C ALA A 204 1.87 15.14 9.84
N ARG A 205 0.72 15.78 9.59
CA ARG A 205 0.19 15.95 8.23
C ARG A 205 1.15 16.74 7.36
N GLU A 206 1.84 17.70 7.95
CA GLU A 206 2.85 18.53 7.31
C GLU A 206 3.93 17.68 6.63
N LEU A 207 4.42 16.61 7.29
CA LEU A 207 5.40 15.71 6.69
C LEU A 207 4.80 14.91 5.54
N LEU A 208 3.59 14.37 5.73
CA LEU A 208 2.91 13.56 4.70
C LEU A 208 2.68 14.39 3.43
N THR A 209 2.20 15.62 3.59
CA THR A 209 2.01 16.58 2.48
C THR A 209 3.33 16.97 1.83
N LYS A 210 4.38 17.29 2.61
CA LYS A 210 5.71 17.59 2.05
C LYS A 210 6.24 16.44 1.18
N LEU A 211 6.12 15.20 1.68
CA LEU A 211 6.60 14.02 0.96
C LEU A 211 5.76 13.74 -0.29
N GLN A 212 4.44 13.89 -0.20
CA GLN A 212 3.55 13.82 -1.36
C GLN A 212 3.95 14.87 -2.40
N ASP A 213 4.04 16.14 -2.04
CA ASP A 213 4.38 17.24 -2.96
C ASP A 213 5.75 17.04 -3.61
N ALA A 214 6.74 16.59 -2.84
CA ALA A 214 8.07 16.26 -3.35
C ALA A 214 8.01 15.12 -4.37
N TRP A 215 7.31 14.03 -4.04
CA TRP A 215 7.10 12.91 -4.95
C TRP A 215 6.37 13.35 -6.22
N MET A 216 5.23 14.06 -6.11
CA MET A 216 4.44 14.49 -7.25
C MET A 216 5.24 15.39 -8.19
N ARG A 217 5.96 16.37 -7.62
CA ARG A 217 6.81 17.28 -8.40
C ARG A 217 7.90 16.52 -9.14
N HIS A 218 8.62 15.65 -8.44
CA HIS A 218 9.70 14.84 -9.04
C HIS A 218 9.16 13.87 -10.10
N TYR A 219 8.13 13.12 -9.75
CA TYR A 219 7.51 12.11 -10.59
C TYR A 219 6.92 12.70 -11.89
N SER A 220 6.37 13.92 -11.85
CA SER A 220 5.90 14.62 -13.05
C SER A 220 7.00 14.87 -14.10
N THR A 221 8.27 14.82 -13.70
CA THR A 221 9.42 14.92 -14.62
C THR A 221 9.82 13.57 -15.22
N LEU A 222 9.34 12.47 -14.64
CA LEU A 222 9.67 11.10 -15.05
C LEU A 222 8.65 10.52 -16.05
N ILE A 223 7.45 11.10 -16.14
CA ILE A 223 6.38 10.62 -17.02
C ILE A 223 6.04 11.64 -18.10
N PRO A 224 5.63 11.18 -19.30
CA PRO A 224 5.30 12.07 -20.41
C PRO A 224 3.95 12.80 -20.25
N ASP A 225 3.00 12.20 -19.51
CA ASP A 225 1.62 12.68 -19.41
C ASP A 225 1.38 13.44 -18.09
N PRO A 226 0.49 14.45 -18.08
CA PRO A 226 0.18 15.20 -16.88
C PRO A 226 -0.50 14.31 -15.83
N LEU A 227 0.00 14.38 -14.60
CA LEU A 227 -0.53 13.58 -13.50
C LEU A 227 -1.82 14.22 -12.94
N TYR A 228 -2.93 13.48 -12.99
CA TYR A 228 -4.15 13.86 -12.28
C TYR A 228 -4.10 13.39 -10.83
N VAL A 229 -3.89 14.33 -9.91
CA VAL A 229 -3.88 14.04 -8.48
C VAL A 229 -5.31 13.82 -8.00
N LEU A 230 -5.54 12.65 -7.43
CA LEU A 230 -6.71 12.44 -6.59
C LEU A 230 -6.35 12.91 -5.20
N ASP A 231 -6.82 14.11 -4.83
CA ASP A 231 -6.77 14.53 -3.43
C ASP A 231 -7.81 13.72 -2.64
N GLY A 232 -7.44 12.48 -2.33
CA GLY A 232 -8.25 11.54 -1.59
C GLY A 232 -8.21 11.86 -0.12
N LYS A 233 -8.87 12.94 0.29
CA LYS A 233 -9.26 13.14 1.69
C LYS A 233 -10.18 12.01 2.13
N SER A 234 -9.63 10.85 2.47
CA SER A 234 -10.23 9.76 3.24
C SER A 234 -11.69 9.37 2.90
N SER A 235 -12.24 9.69 1.72
CA SER A 235 -13.60 9.29 1.40
C SER A 235 -13.54 7.86 0.90
N THR A 236 -14.08 6.95 1.71
CA THR A 236 -14.21 5.52 1.39
C THR A 236 -14.79 5.31 -0.02
N ASP A 237 -15.64 6.23 -0.46
CA ASP A 237 -16.28 6.24 -1.79
C ASP A 237 -15.31 6.51 -2.95
N LEU A 238 -14.27 7.32 -2.76
CA LEU A 238 -13.26 7.52 -3.80
C LEU A 238 -12.38 6.28 -3.92
N MET A 239 -11.98 5.69 -2.79
CA MET A 239 -11.13 4.48 -2.78
C MET A 239 -11.80 3.29 -3.47
N ARG A 240 -13.13 3.18 -3.36
CA ARG A 240 -13.95 2.16 -4.05
C ARG A 240 -13.97 2.32 -5.57
N LYS A 241 -13.81 3.55 -6.05
CA LYS A 241 -13.90 3.90 -7.47
C LYS A 241 -12.57 3.72 -8.20
N ILE A 242 -11.47 3.55 -7.48
CA ILE A 242 -10.14 3.31 -8.05
C ILE A 242 -10.04 1.85 -8.52
N ASN A 243 -9.91 1.66 -9.83
CA ASN A 243 -9.67 0.35 -10.46
C ASN A 243 -8.37 0.38 -11.24
N PHE A 244 -7.53 -0.65 -11.13
CA PHE A 244 -6.34 -0.74 -12.00
C PHE A 244 -6.77 -0.79 -13.47
N ALA A 245 -6.13 0.02 -14.30
CA ALA A 245 -6.43 0.06 -15.72
C ALA A 245 -6.10 -1.29 -16.36
N GLN A 246 -6.96 -1.77 -17.26
CA GLN A 246 -6.62 -2.96 -18.05
C GLN A 246 -5.48 -2.58 -19.01
N GLN A 247 -4.39 -3.34 -18.96
CA GLN A 247 -3.37 -3.27 -20.01
C GLN A 247 -3.98 -3.88 -21.28
N THR A 248 -4.30 -3.04 -22.26
CA THR A 248 -4.63 -3.45 -23.64
C THR A 248 -3.38 -3.85 -24.40
#